data_AF-A0A6V7IG79-F1
#
_entry.id   AF-A0A6V7IG79-F1
#
_cell.length_a   1.000
_cell.length_b   1.000
_cell.length_c   1.000
_cell.angle_alpha   90.00
_cell.angle_beta   90.00
_cell.angle_gamma   90.00
#
_symmetry.space_group_name_H-M   'P 1'
#
loop_
_entity.id
_entity.type
_entity.pdbx_description
1 polymer ?
#
loop_
_entity_poly.entity_id
_entity_poly.type
_entity_poly.pdbx_seq_one_letter_code
_entity_poly.pdbx_strand_id
1 'polypeptide(L)' 'GDSGGPLVCNGVLVGIASTAMPDPQYPATFVDVSQYIDFIEGVIERDKSYYKNDGLEMEYYM' A
#
# COMPACT_ATOMS: atom_id res chain seq x y z
N GLY A 1 15.50 3.77 -8.02
CA GLY A 1 14.33 4.10 -8.85
C GLY A 1 13.11 3.29 -8.46
N ASP A 2 13.31 2.08 -7.94
CA ASP A 2 12.23 1.12 -7.69
C ASP A 2 11.57 1.24 -6.31
N SER A 3 12.11 2.06 -5.40
CA SER A 3 11.53 2.29 -4.07
C SER A 3 10.08 2.75 -4.20
N GLY A 4 9.18 2.14 -3.43
CA GLY A 4 7.73 2.32 -3.55
C GLY A 4 7.03 1.34 -4.51
N GLY A 5 7.79 0.61 -5.33
CA GLY A 5 7.25 -0.38 -6.26
C GLY A 5 6.72 -1.65 -5.56
N PRO A 6 5.82 -2.40 -6.22
CA PRO A 6 5.18 -3.57 -5.61
C PRO A 6 6.02 -4.85 -5.70
N LEU A 7 6.04 -5.62 -4.63
CA LEU A 7 6.38 -7.05 -4.64
C LEU A 7 5.10 -7.87 -4.68
N VAL A 8 4.87 -8.56 -5.78
CA VAL A 8 3.66 -9.35 -6.01
C VAL A 8 4.00 -10.84 -6.06
N CYS A 9 3.32 -11.62 -5.21
CA CYS A 9 3.43 -13.07 -5.16
C CYS A 9 2.05 -13.69 -5.42
N ASN A 10 1.93 -14.53 -6.45
CA ASN A 10 0.64 -15.16 -6.83
C ASN A 10 -0.52 -14.17 -7.01
N GLY A 11 -0.24 -12.98 -7.55
CA GLY A 11 -1.23 -11.92 -7.72
C GLY A 11 -1.56 -11.11 -6.46
N VAL A 12 -0.94 -11.42 -5.32
CA VAL A 12 -1.12 -10.70 -4.05
C VAL A 12 0.03 -9.72 -3.84
N LEU A 13 -0.29 -8.47 -3.53
CA LEU A 13 0.69 -7.47 -3.08
C LEU A 13 1.16 -7.84 -1.67
N VAL A 14 2.41 -8.30 -1.54
CA VAL A 14 2.98 -8.74 -0.26
C VAL A 14 4.04 -7.79 0.29
N GLY A 15 4.61 -6.94 -0.57
CA GLY A 15 5.63 -6.00 -0.13
C GLY A 15 5.72 -4.73 -0.95
N ILE A 16 6.34 -3.70 -0.37
CA ILE A 16 6.68 -2.44 -1.04
C ILE A 16 8.20 -2.28 -1.00
N ALA A 17 8.83 -2.11 -2.17
CA ALA A 17 10.27 -1.98 -2.30
C ALA A 17 10.79 -0.83 -1.43
N SER A 18 11.77 -1.11 -0.56
CA SER A 18 12.32 -0.15 0.40
C SER A 18 13.77 0.18 0.06
N THR A 19 14.71 -0.63 0.57
CA THR A 19 16.14 -0.46 0.36
C THR A 19 16.78 -1.71 -0.21
N ALA A 20 17.84 -1.52 -0.98
CA ALA A 20 18.68 -2.57 -1.50
C ALA A 20 20.14 -2.11 -1.47
N MET A 21 21.05 -3.05 -1.21
CA MET A 21 22.49 -2.84 -1.30
C MET A 21 22.98 -3.47 -2.60
N PRO A 22 23.95 -2.87 -3.33
CA PRO A 22 24.59 -3.52 -4.48
C PRO A 22 25.60 -4.60 -4.03
N ASP A 23 25.23 -5.44 -3.07
CA ASP A 23 26.00 -6.58 -2.58
C ASP A 23 25.09 -7.81 -2.62
N PRO A 24 25.44 -8.86 -3.41
CA PRO A 24 24.59 -10.04 -3.58
C PRO A 24 24.37 -10.85 -2.30
N GLN A 25 25.13 -10.61 -1.23
CA GLN A 25 24.93 -11.26 0.06
C GLN A 25 23.73 -10.68 0.83
N TYR A 26 23.28 -9.46 0.50
CA TYR A 26 22.19 -8.80 1.18
C TYR A 26 20.97 -8.69 0.26
N PRO A 27 19.85 -9.35 0.61
CA PRO A 27 18.65 -9.24 -0.19
C PRO A 27 18.10 -7.81 -0.16
N ALA A 28 17.36 -7.46 -1.21
CA ALA A 28 16.51 -6.27 -1.16
C ALA A 28 15.46 -6.43 -0.07
N THR A 29 15.14 -5.32 0.60
CA THR A 29 14.16 -5.28 1.68
C THR A 29 12.87 -4.65 1.19
N PHE A 30 11.76 -5.15 1.73
CA PHE A 30 10.43 -4.72 1.41
C PHE A 30 9.67 -4.44 2.71
N VAL A 31 8.81 -3.42 2.71
CA VAL A 31 7.83 -3.24 3.76
C VAL A 31 6.81 -4.37 3.63
N ASP A 32 6.58 -5.14 4.70
CA ASP A 32 5.58 -6.20 4.72
C ASP A 32 4.17 -5.59 4.79
N VAL A 33 3.43 -5.71 3.69
CA VAL A 33 2.10 -5.09 3.55
C VAL A 33 1.10 -5.66 4.57
N SER A 34 1.26 -6.93 4.96
CA SER A 34 0.34 -7.57 5.93
C SER A 34 0.33 -6.87 7.29
N GLN A 35 1.45 -6.26 7.67
CA GLN A 35 1.59 -5.55 8.96
C GLN A 35 0.87 -4.19 8.98
N TYR A 36 0.43 -3.69 7.82
CA TYR A 36 -0.15 -2.36 7.67
C TYR A 36 -1.60 -2.37 7.17
N ILE A 37 -2.24 -3.54 7.05
CA ILE A 37 -3.62 -3.64 6.55
C ILE A 37 -4.58 -2.76 7.38
N ASP A 38 -4.54 -2.85 8.71
CA ASP A 38 -5.41 -2.04 9.59
C ASP A 38 -5.20 -0.53 9.38
N PHE A 39 -3.95 -0.11 9.19
CA PHE A 39 -3.62 1.30 8.92
C PHE A 39 -4.16 1.73 7.56
N ILE A 40 -3.95 0.93 6.51
CA ILE A 40 -4.40 1.21 5.15
C ILE A 40 -5.93 1.31 5.12
N GLU A 41 -6.62 0.34 5.69
CA GLU A 41 -8.08 0.32 5.78
C GLU A 41 -8.61 1.50 6.60
N GLY A 42 -7.99 1.80 7.73
CA GLY A 42 -8.36 2.95 8.57
C GLY A 42 -8.21 4.29 7.85
N VAL A 43 -7.16 4.47 7.05
CA VAL A 43 -6.97 5.68 6.23
C VAL A 43 -8.03 5.78 5.14
N ILE A 44 -8.30 4.67 4.43
CA ILE A 44 -9.33 4.62 3.38
C ILE A 44 -10.72 4.94 3.94
N GLU A 45 -11.06 4.40 5.11
CA GLU A 45 -12.37 4.65 5.72
C GLU A 45 -12.52 6.09 6.19
N ARG A 46 -11.47 6.65 6.81
CA ARG A 46 -11.45 8.07 7.20
C ARG A 46 -11.63 8.99 6.00
N ASP A 47 -10.96 8.70 4.89
CA ASP A 47 -11.07 9.48 3.66
C ASP A 47 -12.51 9.44 3.10
N LYS A 48 -13.13 8.25 3.03
CA LYS A 48 -14.55 8.13 2.64
C LYS A 48 -15.50 8.93 3.53
N SER A 49 -15.27 8.89 4.85
CA SER A 49 -16.11 9.64 5.79
C SER A 49 -16.03 11.15 5.56
N TYR A 50 -14.90 11.66 5.09
CA TYR A 50 -14.74 13.07 4.75
C TYR A 50 -15.72 13.47 3.64
N TYR A 51 -15.78 12.69 2.56
CA TYR A 51 -16.69 12.95 1.44
C TYR A 51 -18.17 12.71 1.77
N LYS A 52 -18.48 11.72 2.63
CA LYS A 52 -19.86 11.49 3.11
C LYS A 52 -20.40 12.65 3.95
N ASN A 53 -19.56 13.27 4.77
CA ASN A 53 -19.96 14.36 5.65
C ASN A 53 -20.12 15.71 4.92
N ASP A 54 -19.49 15.87 3.74
CA ASP A 54 -19.61 17.06 2.89
C ASP A 54 -20.74 16.94 1.83
N GLY A 55 -21.55 15.88 1.87
CA GLY A 55 -22.73 15.72 1.01
C GLY A 55 -22.44 15.38 -0.46
N LEU A 56 -21.21 14.99 -0.79
CA LEU A 56 -20.82 14.48 -2.10
C LEU A 56 -20.77 12.95 -2.01
N GLU A 57 -21.91 12.28 -2.22
CA GLU A 57 -21.90 10.84 -2.40
C GLU A 57 -21.06 10.51 -3.64
N MET A 58 -20.06 9.65 -3.44
CA MET A 58 -19.16 9.11 -4.45
C MET A 58 -19.92 8.13 -5.37
N GLU A 59 -20.92 8.61 -6.10
CA GLU A 59 -21.50 7.90 -7.24
C GLU A 59 -20.50 7.96 -8.43
N TYR A 60 -19.29 7.37 -8.37
CA TYR A 60 -18.48 7.27 -9.61
C TYR A 60 -17.38 6.21 -9.68
N TYR A 61 -17.41 5.15 -8.86
CA TYR A 61 -16.46 4.03 -9.05
C TYR A 61 -17.16 2.67 -9.01
N MET A 62 -17.87 2.37 -10.10
CA MET A 62 -17.94 1.07 -10.77
C MET A 62 -18.04 1.30 -12.28
#